data_AF-M3I248-F1
#
_entry.id   AF-M3I248-F1
#
_cell.length_a   1.000
_cell.length_b   1.000
_cell.length_c   1.000
_cell.angle_alpha   90.00
_cell.angle_beta   90.00
_cell.angle_gamma   90.00
#
_symmetry.space_group_name_H-M   'P 1'
#
loop_
_entity.id
_entity.type
_entity.pdbx_description
1 polymer ?
#
loop_
_entity_poly.entity_id
_entity_poly.type
_entity_poly.pdbx_seq_one_letter_code
_entity_poly.pdbx_strand_id
1 'polypeptide(L)'
;MLIKLSGVVDNRSILNVRDIILSILEEFIGLYILNLNGIENEEFINLTNFRKMLSDSIRINHKCIIYSESKKLELWIENYSVFNGVYLVKNDTELTQVLNEKLYTMILLKVQMMNLIFDCIWII
;
A
#
# COMPACT_ATOMS: atom_id res chain seq x y z
N MET A 1 1.27 -1.98 -8.70
CA MET A 1 -0.05 -2.60 -8.91
C MET A 1 -1.13 -1.75 -8.26
N LEU A 2 -2.33 -1.66 -8.83
CA LEU A 2 -3.48 -0.97 -8.23
C LEU A 2 -4.54 -2.00 -7.82
N ILE A 3 -4.91 -2.03 -6.55
CA ILE A 3 -6.03 -2.81 -6.01
C ILE A 3 -7.11 -1.81 -5.60
N LYS A 4 -8.27 -1.86 -6.24
CA LYS A 4 -9.41 -0.99 -5.92
C LYS A 4 -10.46 -1.78 -5.15
N LEU A 5 -10.80 -1.31 -3.95
CA LEU A 5 -11.93 -1.80 -3.18
C LEU A 5 -13.11 -0.86 -3.38
N SER A 6 -14.25 -1.43 -3.77
CA SER A 6 -15.46 -0.65 -4.03
C SER A 6 -16.75 -1.39 -3.69
N GLY A 7 -17.81 -0.62 -3.43
CA GLY A 7 -19.14 -1.10 -3.07
C GLY A 7 -19.38 -1.09 -1.56
N VAL A 8 -20.49 -1.70 -1.14
CA VAL A 8 -20.85 -1.85 0.28
C VAL A 8 -20.05 -2.99 0.90
N VAL A 9 -19.36 -2.69 2.00
CA VAL A 9 -18.45 -3.59 2.68
C VAL A 9 -18.98 -3.96 4.05
N ASP A 10 -19.01 -5.27 4.35
CA ASP A 10 -19.35 -5.81 5.67
C ASP A 10 -18.32 -6.85 6.12
N ASN A 11 -18.42 -7.33 7.37
CA ASN A 11 -17.44 -8.28 7.90
C ASN A 11 -17.41 -9.62 7.13
N ARG A 12 -18.49 -10.04 6.47
CA ARG A 12 -18.51 -11.28 5.67
C ARG A 12 -17.87 -11.04 4.31
N SER A 13 -18.24 -9.96 3.61
CA SER A 13 -17.69 -9.65 2.28
C SER A 13 -16.18 -9.39 2.34
N ILE A 14 -15.69 -8.75 3.41
CA ILE A 14 -14.24 -8.58 3.64
C ILE A 14 -13.49 -9.91 3.71
N LEU A 15 -14.03 -10.93 4.37
CA LEU A 15 -13.28 -12.19 4.55
C LEU A 15 -12.96 -12.84 3.20
N ASN A 16 -13.95 -12.84 2.29
CA ASN A 16 -13.77 -13.38 0.95
C ASN A 16 -12.74 -12.58 0.15
N VAL A 17 -12.77 -11.25 0.27
CA VAL A 17 -11.83 -10.36 -0.45
C VAL A 17 -10.43 -10.42 0.14
N ARG A 18 -10.31 -10.60 1.46
CA ARG A 18 -9.04 -10.68 2.20
C ARG A 18 -8.17 -11.80 1.65
N ASP A 19 -8.70 -13.02 1.55
CA ASP A 19 -7.88 -14.17 1.14
C ASP A 19 -7.36 -14.01 -0.30
N ILE A 20 -8.17 -13.41 -1.18
CA ILE A 20 -7.76 -13.07 -2.55
C ILE A 20 -6.63 -12.03 -2.54
N ILE A 21 -6.77 -10.95 -1.78
CA ILE A 21 -5.74 -9.90 -1.69
C ILE A 21 -4.44 -10.46 -1.14
N LEU A 22 -4.50 -11.23 -0.05
CA LEU A 22 -3.31 -11.79 0.57
C LEU A 22 -2.57 -12.75 -0.39
N SER A 23 -3.30 -13.61 -1.10
CA SER A 23 -2.72 -14.48 -2.13
C SER A 23 -2.02 -13.70 -3.25
N ILE A 24 -2.62 -12.61 -3.75
CA ILE A 24 -1.98 -11.76 -4.77
C ILE A 24 -0.71 -11.10 -4.21
N LEU A 25 -0.75 -10.63 -2.96
CA LEU A 25 0.38 -9.93 -2.33
C LEU A 25 1.54 -10.86 -1.96
N GLU A 26 1.28 -12.14 -1.69
CA GLU A 26 2.32 -13.15 -1.47
C GLU A 26 3.17 -13.38 -2.73
N GLU A 27 2.57 -13.30 -3.91
CA GLU A 27 3.27 -13.47 -5.19
C GLU A 27 3.86 -12.16 -5.74
N PHE A 28 3.33 -11.01 -5.32
CA PHE A 28 3.71 -9.70 -5.85
C PHE A 28 4.78 -9.00 -5.03
N ILE A 29 6.00 -8.93 -5.59
CA ILE A 29 7.12 -8.16 -5.02
C ILE A 29 7.20 -6.79 -5.71
N GLY A 30 6.62 -5.77 -5.10
CA GLY A 30 6.68 -4.41 -5.64
C GLY A 30 5.80 -3.41 -4.92
N LEU A 31 5.80 -2.16 -5.42
CA LEU A 31 4.90 -1.11 -4.94
C LEU A 31 3.46 -1.43 -5.37
N TYR A 32 2.54 -1.38 -4.42
CA TYR A 32 1.11 -1.44 -4.70
C TYR A 32 0.34 -0.30 -4.04
N ILE A 33 -0.76 0.07 -4.69
CA ILE A 33 -1.71 1.07 -4.22
C ILE A 33 -2.98 0.34 -3.85
N LEU A 34 -3.43 0.52 -2.62
CA LEU A 34 -4.74 0.07 -2.16
C LEU A 34 -5.68 1.27 -2.14
N ASN A 35 -6.55 1.35 -3.15
CA ASN A 35 -7.53 2.42 -3.30
C ASN A 35 -8.83 2.03 -2.58
N LEU A 36 -9.20 2.82 -1.57
CA LEU A 36 -10.37 2.60 -0.71
C LEU A 36 -11.51 3.59 -0.99
N ASN A 37 -11.32 4.55 -1.90
CA ASN A 37 -12.31 5.59 -2.21
C ASN A 37 -13.59 5.04 -2.86
N GLY A 38 -13.57 3.78 -3.32
CA GLY A 38 -14.77 3.14 -3.87
C GLY A 38 -15.71 2.57 -2.82
N ILE A 39 -15.33 2.52 -1.53
CA ILE A 39 -16.15 1.92 -0.47
C ILE A 39 -17.28 2.88 -0.12
N GLU A 40 -18.52 2.41 -0.20
CA GLU A 40 -19.71 3.26 -0.10
C GLU A 40 -20.13 3.55 1.36
N ASN A 41 -19.84 2.64 2.29
CA ASN A 41 -20.28 2.76 3.68
C ASN A 41 -19.17 3.33 4.58
N GLU A 42 -19.37 4.51 5.17
CA GLU A 42 -18.37 5.21 5.99
C GLU A 42 -17.86 4.44 7.23
N GLU A 43 -18.65 3.50 7.73
CA GLU A 43 -18.36 2.73 8.94
C GLU A 43 -17.43 1.54 8.70
N PHE A 44 -16.91 1.36 7.48
CA PHE A 44 -16.03 0.26 7.10
C PHE A 44 -14.78 0.13 8.01
N ILE A 45 -14.29 1.25 8.55
CA ILE A 45 -13.12 1.32 9.44
C ILE A 45 -13.38 0.61 10.76
N ASN A 46 -14.64 0.60 11.22
CA ASN A 46 -15.03 -0.05 12.47
C ASN A 46 -15.11 -1.58 12.33
N LEU A 47 -15.17 -2.08 11.09
CA LEU A 47 -15.20 -3.52 10.81
C LEU A 47 -13.87 -4.16 11.20
N THR A 48 -13.91 -5.06 12.20
CA THR A 48 -12.73 -5.78 12.68
C THR A 48 -12.01 -6.54 11.56
N ASN A 49 -12.76 -7.16 10.64
CA ASN A 49 -12.15 -7.91 9.55
C ASN A 49 -11.46 -6.99 8.54
N PHE A 50 -11.99 -5.78 8.30
CA PHE A 50 -11.34 -4.81 7.41
C PHE A 50 -10.00 -4.34 7.99
N ARG A 51 -9.99 -3.99 9.28
CA ARG A 51 -8.77 -3.60 10.00
C ARG A 51 -7.72 -4.70 9.96
N LYS A 52 -8.14 -5.97 10.16
CA LYS A 52 -7.26 -7.13 10.07
C LYS A 52 -6.71 -7.32 8.66
N MET A 53 -7.56 -7.24 7.64
CA MET A 53 -7.14 -7.33 6.23
C MET A 53 -6.09 -6.28 5.88
N LEU A 54 -6.30 -5.02 6.27
CA LEU A 54 -5.33 -3.93 6.04
C LEU A 54 -3.98 -4.24 6.70
N SER A 55 -4.01 -4.58 7.99
CA SER A 55 -2.80 -4.92 8.74
C SER A 55 -2.05 -6.10 8.12
N ASP A 56 -2.75 -7.17 7.76
CA ASP A 56 -2.14 -8.36 7.16
C ASP A 56 -1.53 -8.04 5.78
N SER A 57 -2.23 -7.27 4.96
CA SER A 57 -1.74 -6.86 3.63
C SER A 57 -0.40 -6.11 3.72
N ILE A 58 -0.30 -5.17 4.66
CA ILE A 58 0.92 -4.38 4.89
C ILE A 58 2.07 -5.23 5.42
N ARG A 59 1.76 -6.20 6.29
CA ARG A 59 2.77 -7.12 6.84
C ARG A 59 3.38 -8.01 5.76
N ILE A 60 2.56 -8.51 4.83
CA ILE A 60 3.03 -9.34 3.70
C ILE A 60 3.88 -8.50 2.75
N ASN A 61 3.42 -7.30 2.38
CA ASN A 61 4.16 -6.38 1.54
C ASN A 61 4.10 -4.95 2.09
N HIS A 62 5.20 -4.51 2.69
CA HIS A 62 5.32 -3.18 3.30
C HIS A 62 5.37 -2.04 2.26
N LYS A 63 5.53 -2.33 0.97
CA LYS A 63 5.53 -1.34 -0.12
C LYS A 63 4.09 -0.98 -0.53
N CYS A 64 3.30 -0.59 0.46
CA CYS A 64 1.90 -0.20 0.33
C CYS A 64 1.75 1.33 0.31
N ILE A 65 0.93 1.83 -0.61
CA ILE A 65 0.34 3.17 -0.56
C ILE A 65 -1.16 2.98 -0.37
N ILE A 66 -1.71 3.54 0.71
CA ILE A 66 -3.16 3.59 0.90
C ILE A 66 -3.65 4.89 0.27
N TYR A 67 -4.59 4.77 -0.68
CA TYR A 67 -5.24 5.93 -1.27
C TYR A 67 -6.68 6.01 -0.76
N SER A 68 -6.95 7.04 0.05
CA SER A 68 -8.24 7.26 0.68
C SER A 68 -8.46 8.72 1.06
N GLU A 69 -9.60 9.28 0.69
CA GLU A 69 -10.10 10.61 1.07
C GLU A 69 -10.83 10.60 2.42
N SER A 70 -11.06 9.42 3.02
CA SER A 70 -11.74 9.28 4.31
C SER A 70 -10.92 9.82 5.48
N LYS A 71 -11.37 10.93 6.07
CA LYS A 71 -10.81 11.51 7.31
C LYS A 71 -10.89 10.56 8.51
N LYS A 72 -11.94 9.74 8.58
CA LYS A 72 -12.07 8.72 9.65
C LYS A 72 -10.95 7.69 9.54
N LEU A 73 -10.58 7.29 8.31
CA LEU A 73 -9.52 6.32 8.08
C LEU A 73 -8.16 6.93 8.39
N GLU A 74 -7.95 8.19 8.04
CA GLU A 74 -6.75 8.96 8.37
C GLU A 74 -6.46 8.92 9.87
N LEU A 75 -7.42 9.38 10.68
CA LEU A 75 -7.30 9.35 12.15
C LEU A 75 -7.08 7.93 12.67
N TRP A 76 -7.69 6.93 12.06
CA TRP A 76 -7.49 5.55 12.46
C TRP A 76 -6.07 5.06 12.15
N ILE A 77 -5.53 5.33 10.97
CA ILE A 77 -4.16 4.92 10.59
C ILE A 77 -3.12 5.61 11.47
N GLU A 78 -3.27 6.92 11.71
CA GLU A 78 -2.32 7.70 12.53
C GLU A 78 -2.23 7.19 13.98
N ASN A 79 -3.31 6.62 14.51
CA ASN A 79 -3.35 6.07 15.87
C ASN A 79 -2.78 4.64 15.99
N TYR A 80 -2.41 3.99 14.89
CA TYR A 80 -1.97 2.59 14.90
C TYR A 80 -0.54 2.45 14.36
N SER A 81 0.39 2.12 15.26
CA SER A 81 1.83 1.95 14.96
C SER A 81 2.15 0.88 13.90
N VAL A 82 1.22 -0.05 13.64
CA VAL A 82 1.35 -1.06 12.58
C VAL A 82 1.45 -0.44 11.18
N PHE A 83 0.99 0.81 11.00
CA PHE A 83 1.09 1.55 9.75
C PHE A 83 2.37 2.40 9.62
N ASN A 84 3.31 2.30 10.57
CA ASN A 84 4.58 3.00 10.48
C ASN A 84 5.32 2.62 9.18
N GLY A 85 5.50 3.60 8.29
CA GLY A 85 6.14 3.44 6.99
C GLY A 85 5.18 3.25 5.79
N VAL A 86 3.87 3.16 6.04
CA VAL A 86 2.83 3.15 5.00
C VAL A 86 2.39 4.58 4.71
N TYR A 87 2.31 4.93 3.43
CA TYR A 87 1.88 6.26 3.00
C TYR A 87 0.36 6.25 2.84
N LEU A 88 -0.34 7.05 3.65
CA LEU A 88 -1.71 7.43 3.38
C LEU A 88 -1.71 8.68 2.50
N VAL A 89 -2.38 8.58 1.36
CA VAL A 89 -2.51 9.63 0.37
C VAL A 89 -3.97 10.03 0.27
N LYS A 90 -4.23 11.34 0.22
CA LYS A 90 -5.59 11.90 0.34
C LYS A 90 -6.13 12.44 -0.97
N ASN A 91 -5.31 12.61 -1.99
CA ASN A 91 -5.71 13.14 -3.29
C ASN A 91 -4.72 12.71 -4.38
N ASP A 92 -5.11 12.91 -5.64
CA ASP A 92 -4.30 12.53 -6.80
C ASP A 92 -2.96 13.27 -6.88
N THR A 93 -2.89 14.51 -6.41
CA THR A 93 -1.65 15.30 -6.40
C THR A 93 -0.61 14.69 -5.47
N GLU A 94 -1.01 14.40 -4.23
CA GLU A 94 -0.18 13.69 -3.25
C GLU A 94 0.20 12.30 -3.77
N LEU A 95 -0.72 11.58 -4.43
CA LEU A 95 -0.46 10.27 -5.00
C LEU A 95 0.65 10.35 -6.04
N THR A 96 0.53 11.30 -6.95
CA THR A 96 1.50 11.54 -8.02
C THR A 96 2.87 11.90 -7.44
N GLN A 97 2.90 12.75 -6.41
CA GLN A 97 4.14 13.12 -5.73
C GLN A 97 4.82 11.90 -5.09
N VAL A 98 4.09 11.14 -4.27
CA VAL A 98 4.64 9.95 -3.58
C VAL A 98 5.10 8.89 -4.58
N LEU A 99 4.36 8.70 -5.68
CA LEU A 99 4.77 7.79 -6.76
C LEU A 99 6.07 8.25 -7.42
N ASN A 100 6.18 9.53 -7.76
CA ASN A 100 7.39 10.09 -8.36
C ASN A 100 8.61 9.95 -7.42
N GLU A 101 8.45 10.25 -6.13
CA GLU A 101 9.52 10.09 -5.13
C GLU A 101 9.98 8.63 -5.01
N LYS A 102 9.05 7.68 -4.94
CA LYS A 102 9.38 6.25 -4.84
C LYS A 102 10.00 5.70 -6.13
N LEU A 103 9.51 6.11 -7.30
CA LEU A 103 10.08 5.73 -8.59
C LEU A 103 11.50 6.30 -8.75
N TYR A 104 11.69 7.57 -8.41
CA TYR A 104 13.00 8.22 -8.46
C TYR A 104 14.01 7.51 -7.54
N THR A 105 13.61 7.18 -6.31
CA THR A 105 14.43 6.42 -5.36
C THR A 105 14.81 5.05 -5.93
N MET A 106 13.86 4.34 -6.55
CA MET A 106 14.12 3.05 -7.20
C MET A 106 15.13 3.17 -8.35
N ILE A 107 14.98 4.19 -9.20
CA ILE A 107 15.88 4.43 -10.33
C ILE A 107 17.28 4.79 -9.83
N LEU A 108 17.38 5.68 -8.84
CA LEU A 108 18.66 6.10 -8.25
C LEU A 108 19.42 4.92 -7.65
N LEU A 109 18.74 4.07 -6.86
CA LEU A 109 19.33 2.86 -6.30
C LEU A 109 19.85 1.91 -7.39
N LYS A 110 19.09 1.75 -8.48
CA LYS A 110 19.50 0.89 -9.60
C LYS A 110 20.74 1.42 -10.32
N VAL A 111 20.83 2.74 -10.52
CA VAL A 111 22.01 3.39 -11.12
C VAL A 111 23.23 3.27 -10.20
N GLN A 112 23.07 3.49 -8.90
CA GLN A 112 24.14 3.32 -7.93
C GLN A 112 24.65 1.88 -7.88
N MET A 113 23.75 0.89 -7.88
CA MET A 113 24.12 -0.52 -7.94
C MET A 113 24.84 -0.87 -9.24
N MET A 114 24.40 -0.35 -10.39
CA MET A 114 25.12 -0.54 -11.66
C MET A 114 26.53 0.04 -11.59
N ASN A 115 26.70 1.26 -11.06
CA ASN A 115 28.03 1.87 -10.92
C ASN A 115 28.94 1.05 -9.99
N LEU A 116 28.43 0.55 -8.87
CA LEU A 116 29.16 -0.35 -7.98
C LEU A 116 29.60 -1.64 -8.67
N ILE A 117 28.73 -2.24 -9.51
CA ILE A 117 29.07 -3.43 -10.29
C ILE A 117 30.18 -3.10 -11.31
N PHE A 118 30.09 -1.96 -11.99
CA PHE A 118 31.16 -1.52 -12.91
C PHE A 118 32.49 -1.32 -12.19
N ASP A 119 32.48 -0.68 -11.02
CA ASP A 119 33.69 -0.48 -10.22
C ASP A 119 34.29 -1.82 -9.75
N CYS A 120 33.47 -2.80 -9.39
CA CYS A 120 33.94 -4.15 -9.03
C CYS A 120 34.51 -4.94 -10.22
N ILE A 121 34.00 -4.76 -11.43
CA ILE A 121 34.49 -5.45 -12.64
C ILE A 121 35.87 -4.93 -13.08
N TRP A 122 36.16 -3.64 -12.86
CA TRP A 122 37.45 -3.04 -13.20
C TRP A 122 38.60 -3.36 -12.22
N ILE A 123 38.29 -4.01 -11.09
CA ILE A 123 39.28 -4.40 -10.06
C ILE A 123 39.76 -5.86 -10.23
N ILE A 124 39.21 -6.61 -11.19
CA ILE A 124 39.60 -8.00 -11.52
C ILE A 124 40.39 -8.03 -12.83
#